data_AF-A0A1C9I1S4-F1
#
_entry.id   AF-A0A1C9I1S4-F1
#
_cell.length_a   1.000
_cell.length_b   1.000
_cell.length_c   1.000
_cell.angle_alpha   90.00
_cell.angle_beta   90.00
_cell.angle_gamma   90.00
#
_symmetry.space_group_name_H-M   'P 1'
#
loop_
_entity.id
_entity.type
_entity.pdbx_description
1 polymer ?
#
loop_
_entity_poly.entity_id
_entity_poly.type
_entity_poly.pdbx_seq_one_letter_code
_entity_poly.pdbx_strand_id
1 'polypeptide(L)'
;MAAELSAFNADMAAFGRLSSDLPMTVVFGDRDGVIDYRWHSAWIQRSHDQALFKTLRGVGHMPHHVRAEVCVELLEQLVDTVSIVESKRTLVA
;
A
#
# COMPACT_ATOMS: atom_id res chain seq x y z
N MET A 1 25.63 -0.52 12.37
CA MET A 1 24.48 -0.18 11.50
C MET A 1 24.55 -0.79 10.09
N ALA A 2 25.71 -0.84 9.41
CA ALA A 2 25.79 -1.40 8.05
C ALA A 2 25.53 -2.92 7.99
N ALA A 3 26.01 -3.67 8.99
CA ALA A 3 25.82 -5.12 9.06
C ALA A 3 24.35 -5.47 9.36
N GLU A 4 23.70 -4.72 10.26
CA GLU A 4 22.29 -4.89 10.62
C GLU A 4 21.37 -4.58 9.44
N LEU A 5 21.66 -3.52 8.68
CA LEU A 5 20.91 -3.20 7.46
C LEU A 5 21.10 -4.27 6.37
N SER A 6 22.32 -4.80 6.21
CA SER A 6 22.59 -5.87 5.26
C SER A 6 21.87 -7.16 5.62
N ALA A 7 21.85 -7.52 6.90
CA ALA A 7 21.12 -8.69 7.40
C ALA A 7 19.61 -8.52 7.19
N PHE A 8 19.06 -7.37 7.55
CA PHE A 8 17.65 -7.05 7.31
C PHE A 8 17.27 -7.17 5.83
N ASN A 9 18.07 -6.61 4.93
CA ASN A 9 17.79 -6.70 3.50
C ASN A 9 17.86 -8.14 2.97
N ALA A 10 18.77 -8.96 3.49
CA ALA A 10 18.87 -10.37 3.14
C ALA A 10 17.64 -11.16 3.62
N ASP A 11 17.18 -10.91 4.84
CA ASP A 11 15.97 -11.52 5.39
C ASP A 11 14.73 -11.09 4.58
N MET A 12 14.60 -9.81 4.26
CA MET A 12 13.52 -9.29 3.41
C MET A 12 13.54 -9.89 1.99
N ALA A 13 14.72 -10.17 1.44
CA ALA A 13 14.84 -10.84 0.15
C ALA A 13 14.46 -12.34 0.20
N ALA A 14 14.60 -12.97 1.37
CA ALA A 14 14.15 -14.35 1.60
C ALA A 14 12.63 -14.45 1.76
N PHE A 15 11.95 -13.37 2.15
CA PHE A 15 10.49 -13.29 2.10
C PHE A 15 9.99 -13.30 0.65
N GLY A 16 9.02 -14.16 0.37
CA GLY A 16 8.32 -14.18 -0.91
C GLY A 16 7.60 -12.85 -1.18
N ARG A 17 7.33 -12.58 -2.45
CA ARG A 17 6.51 -11.43 -2.82
C ARG A 17 5.04 -11.71 -2.47
N LEU A 18 4.33 -10.66 -2.06
CA LEU A 18 2.88 -10.71 -1.98
C LEU A 18 2.31 -11.03 -3.37
N SER A 19 1.17 -11.71 -3.39
CA SER A 19 0.48 -12.00 -4.65
C SER A 19 0.12 -10.70 -5.37
N SER A 20 0.33 -10.66 -6.68
CA SER A 20 0.09 -9.45 -7.47
C SER A 20 -1.39 -9.05 -7.50
N ASP A 21 -2.30 -10.01 -7.31
CA ASP A 21 -3.75 -9.83 -7.25
C ASP A 21 -4.27 -9.39 -5.87
N LEU A 22 -3.38 -9.21 -4.88
CA LEU A 22 -3.77 -8.73 -3.56
C LEU A 22 -4.40 -7.33 -3.67
N PRO A 23 -5.68 -7.16 -3.27
CA PRO A 23 -6.30 -5.83 -3.26
C PRO A 23 -5.52 -4.89 -2.34
N MET A 24 -5.09 -3.76 -2.88
CA MET A 24 -4.18 -2.85 -2.18
C MET A 24 -4.59 -1.39 -2.42
N THR A 25 -4.68 -0.62 -1.34
CA THR A 25 -4.82 0.83 -1.38
C THR A 25 -3.69 1.45 -0.58
N VAL A 26 -2.94 2.38 -1.20
CA VAL A 26 -1.79 3.06 -0.60
C VAL A 26 -2.08 4.56 -0.50
N VAL A 27 -1.86 5.12 0.69
CA VAL A 27 -2.14 6.54 0.97
C VAL A 27 -0.85 7.27 1.33
N PHE A 28 -0.57 8.35 0.61
CA PHE A 28 0.59 9.22 0.80
C PHE A 28 0.19 10.64 1.13
N GLY A 29 1.08 11.38 1.80
CA GLY A 29 1.05 12.83 1.85
C GLY A 29 2.00 13.44 0.81
N ASP A 30 1.62 14.51 0.12
CA ASP A 30 2.47 15.16 -0.88
C ASP A 30 3.60 16.03 -0.29
N ARG A 31 3.62 16.21 1.03
CA ARG A 31 4.69 16.88 1.79
C ARG A 31 5.45 15.91 2.69
N ASP A 32 5.36 14.61 2.43
CA ASP A 32 6.20 13.63 3.12
C ASP A 32 7.68 13.88 2.79
N GLY A 33 8.47 14.15 3.83
CA GLY A 33 9.91 14.36 3.74
C GLY A 33 10.75 13.10 3.97
N VAL A 34 10.10 11.98 4.30
CA VAL A 34 10.72 10.67 4.57
C VAL A 34 10.60 9.77 3.34
N ILE A 35 9.41 9.73 2.73
CA ILE A 35 9.09 8.86 1.60
C ILE A 35 8.66 9.70 0.40
N ASP A 36 9.39 9.57 -0.72
CA ASP A 36 8.93 10.11 -2.00
C ASP A 36 7.78 9.24 -2.54
N TYR A 37 6.56 9.78 -2.51
CA TYR A 37 5.36 9.06 -2.94
C TYR A 37 5.37 8.68 -4.42
N ARG A 38 6.05 9.43 -5.30
CA ARG A 38 6.09 9.15 -6.74
C ARG A 38 7.02 7.99 -7.03
N TRP A 39 8.18 7.97 -6.36
CA TRP A 39 9.13 6.87 -6.51
C TRP A 39 8.55 5.57 -5.94
N HIS A 40 7.92 5.62 -4.76
CA HIS A 40 7.36 4.44 -4.12
C HIS A 40 6.12 3.92 -4.87
N SER A 41 5.20 4.78 -5.30
CA SER A 41 4.03 4.34 -6.06
C SER A 41 4.44 3.65 -7.36
N ALA A 42 5.40 4.22 -8.09
CA ALA A 42 5.95 3.60 -9.30
C ALA A 42 6.64 2.26 -9.01
N TRP A 43 7.26 2.09 -7.84
CA TRP A 43 7.84 0.81 -7.44
C TRP A 43 6.77 -0.24 -7.13
N ILE A 44 5.74 0.11 -6.36
CA ILE A 44 4.64 -0.79 -6.01
C ILE A 44 3.85 -1.22 -7.26
N GLN A 45 3.54 -0.28 -8.16
CA GLN A 45 2.76 -0.54 -9.37
C GLN A 45 3.39 -1.59 -10.29
N ARG A 46 4.71 -1.79 -10.24
CA ARG A 46 5.38 -2.84 -11.04
C ARG A 46 5.04 -4.26 -10.60
N SER A 47 4.58 -4.44 -9.37
CA SER A 47 4.24 -5.76 -8.81
C SER A 47 2.75 -5.89 -8.46
N HIS A 48 2.06 -4.77 -8.26
CA HIS A 48 0.63 -4.70 -7.97
C HIS A 48 -0.02 -3.69 -8.93
N ASP A 49 -0.31 -4.13 -10.14
CA ASP A 49 -0.85 -3.28 -11.21
C ASP A 49 -2.27 -2.78 -10.93
N GLN A 50 -3.00 -3.44 -10.04
CA GLN A 50 -4.34 -3.06 -9.58
C GLN A 50 -4.33 -2.24 -8.28
N ALA A 51 -3.16 -1.91 -7.73
CA ALA A 51 -3.08 -1.10 -6.53
C ALA A 51 -3.67 0.30 -6.76
N LEU A 52 -4.45 0.79 -5.80
CA LEU A 52 -5.01 2.12 -5.79
C LEU A 52 -4.12 3.07 -4.98
N PHE A 53 -3.90 4.27 -5.51
CA PHE A 53 -3.02 5.26 -4.89
C PHE A 53 -3.79 6.55 -4.59
N LYS A 54 -3.77 6.97 -3.32
CA LYS A 54 -4.29 8.28 -2.89
C LYS A 54 -3.16 9.15 -2.40
N THR A 55 -3.03 10.35 -2.97
CA THR A 55 -2.12 11.38 -2.46
C THR A 55 -2.93 12.51 -1.84
N LEU A 56 -2.60 12.88 -0.61
CA LEU A 56 -3.27 13.92 0.16
C LEU A 56 -2.46 15.21 0.12
N ARG A 57 -3.10 16.27 -0.36
CA ARG A 57 -2.46 17.59 -0.51
C ARG A 57 -2.20 18.23 0.85
N GLY A 58 -0.99 18.77 1.02
CA GLY A 58 -0.54 19.45 2.23
C GLY A 58 -0.17 18.53 3.40
N VAL A 59 -0.21 17.21 3.20
CA VAL A 59 -0.05 16.22 4.28
C VAL A 59 1.36 15.67 4.28
N GLY A 60 1.94 15.49 5.48
CA GLY A 60 3.26 14.89 5.67
C GLY A 60 3.24 13.36 5.77
N HIS A 61 4.21 12.81 6.47
CA HIS A 61 4.44 11.35 6.56
C HIS A 61 3.29 10.53 7.17
N MET A 62 2.51 11.15 8.06
CA MET A 62 1.48 10.45 8.84
C MET A 62 0.08 10.89 8.41
N PRO A 63 -0.43 10.45 7.24
CA PRO A 63 -1.72 10.92 6.72
C PRO A 63 -2.89 10.58 7.64
N HIS A 64 -2.83 9.46 8.35
CA HIS A 64 -3.87 9.02 9.28
C HIS A 64 -3.97 9.88 10.56
N HIS A 65 -2.95 10.68 10.90
CA HIS A 65 -3.04 11.63 12.02
C HIS A 65 -3.69 12.96 11.61
N VAL A 66 -3.67 13.31 10.32
CA VAL A 66 -4.12 14.63 9.83
C VAL A 66 -5.46 14.54 9.09
N ARG A 67 -5.69 13.45 8.36
CA ARG A 67 -6.85 13.21 7.50
C ARG A 67 -7.42 11.82 7.77
N ALA A 68 -7.64 11.51 9.05
CA ALA A 68 -8.11 10.20 9.51
C ALA A 68 -9.40 9.76 8.80
N GLU A 69 -10.31 10.71 8.55
CA GLU A 69 -11.58 10.46 7.87
C GLU A 69 -11.39 9.89 6.46
N VAL A 70 -10.39 10.38 5.71
CA VAL A 70 -10.08 9.86 4.38
C VAL A 70 -9.45 8.48 4.46
N CYS A 71 -8.59 8.24 5.46
CA CYS A 71 -8.00 6.92 5.66
C CYS A 71 -9.06 5.87 6.01
N VAL A 72 -10.05 6.22 6.85
CA VAL A 72 -11.17 5.33 7.20
C VAL A 72 -12.04 5.05 5.97
N GLU A 73 -12.42 6.07 5.21
CA GLU A 73 -13.21 5.91 3.98
C GLU A 73 -12.53 4.94 2.98
N LEU A 74 -11.21 5.06 2.80
CA LEU A 74 -10.45 4.19 1.90
C LEU A 74 -10.33 2.76 2.43
N LEU A 75 -10.33 2.57 3.75
CA LEU A 75 -10.36 1.23 4.35
C LEU A 75 -11.72 0.57 4.14
N GLU A 76 -12.82 1.31 4.32
CA GLU A 76 -14.17 0.82 4.05
C GLU A 76 -14.30 0.39 2.58
N GLN A 77 -13.84 1.22 1.64
CA GLN A 77 -13.83 0.88 0.21
C GLN A 77 -12.98 -0.37 -0.10
N LEU A 78 -11.86 -0.56 0.59
CA LEU A 78 -11.02 -1.75 0.44
C LEU A 78 -11.74 -3.01 0.94
N VAL A 79 -12.42 -2.93 2.08
CA VAL A 79 -13.21 -4.04 2.64
C VAL A 79 -14.34 -4.44 1.69
N ASP A 80 -15.04 -3.47 1.11
CA ASP A 80 -16.08 -3.74 0.11
C ASP A 80 -15.51 -4.44 -1.12
N THR A 81 -14.34 -3.98 -1.60
CA THR A 81 -13.64 -4.57 -2.75
C THR A 81 -13.28 -6.02 -2.47
N VAL A 82 -12.68 -6.32 -1.32
CA VAL A 82 -12.32 -7.68 -0.92
C VAL A 82 -13.55 -8.57 -0.81
N SER A 83 -14.64 -8.06 -0.21
CA SER A 83 -15.89 -8.80 -0.06
C SER A 83 -16.50 -9.22 -1.40
N ILE A 84 -16.42 -8.34 -2.41
CA ILE A 84 -16.85 -8.62 -3.79
C ILE A 84 -15.94 -9.67 -4.45
N VAL A 85 -14.62 -9.54 -4.30
CA VAL A 85 -13.64 -10.48 -4.89
C VAL A 85 -13.84 -11.89 -4.34
N GLU A 86 -13.98 -12.03 -3.03
CA GLU A 86 -14.22 -13.32 -2.38
C GLU A 86 -15.56 -13.93 -2.80
N SER A 87 -16.62 -13.12 -2.86
CA SER A 87 -17.93 -13.58 -3.37
C SER A 87 -17.86 -14.11 -4.80
N LYS A 88 -17.10 -13.45 -5.68
CA LYS A 88 -16.87 -13.92 -7.05
C LYS A 88 -16.04 -15.21 -7.11
N ARG A 89 -15.02 -15.35 -6.26
CA ARG A 89 -14.23 -16.58 -6.17
C ARG A 89 -15.09 -17.77 -5.72
N THR A 90 -16.01 -17.57 -4.77
CA THR A 90 -16.94 -18.62 -4.32
C THR A 90 -17.94 -19.04 -5.40
N LEU A 91 -18.35 -18.14 -6.30
CA LEU A 91 -19.32 -18.44 -7.36
C LEU A 91 -18.72 -19.16 -8.58
N VAL A 92 -17.39 -19.18 -8.71
CA VAL A 92 -16.67 -19.75 -9.86
C VAL A 92 -16.02 -21.10 -9.52
N ALA A 93 -16.04 -21.50 -8.23
CA ALA A 93 -15.58 -22.81 -7.74
C ALA A 93 -16.72 -23.83 -7.71
#